data_AF-A0A537DN93-F1
#
_entry.id   AF-A0A537DN93-F1
#
_cell.length_a   1.000
_cell.length_b   1.000
_cell.length_c   1.000
_cell.angle_alpha   90.00
_cell.angle_beta   90.00
_cell.angle_gamma   90.00
#
_symmetry.space_group_name_H-M   'P 1'
#
loop_
_entity.id
_entity.type
_entity.pdbx_description
1 polymer ?
#
loop_
_entity_poly.entity_id
_entity_poly.type
_entity_poly.pdbx_seq_one_letter_code
_entity_poly.pdbx_strand_id
1 'polypeptide(L)'
;MKRVIIIGAAGRDFHNFNMVFRNSPDHEVVAFTAAQIPGIEGRTYPPELAGPRYPNGIPIFAEKELPRLIKELKADLTILSYSDLSYADVMHI
;
A
#
# COMPACT_ATOMS: atom_id res chain seq x y z
N MET A 1 -4.57 9.95 13.68
CA MET A 1 -4.33 8.73 12.89
C MET A 1 -4.12 9.15 11.46
N LYS A 2 -2.95 8.86 10.87
CA LYS A 2 -2.59 9.19 9.49
C LYS A 2 -2.99 8.07 8.56
N ARG A 3 -3.57 8.41 7.41
CA ARG A 3 -3.97 7.47 6.36
C ARG A 3 -2.81 7.24 5.40
N VAL A 4 -2.46 5.98 5.19
CA VAL A 4 -1.23 5.58 4.50
C VAL A 4 -1.56 4.74 3.27
N ILE A 5 -0.96 5.09 2.14
CA ILE A 5 -0.89 4.22 0.96
C ILE A 5 0.53 3.64 0.88
N ILE A 6 0.66 2.33 0.73
CA ILE A 6 1.97 1.69 0.55
C ILE A 6 2.11 1.26 -0.91
N ILE A 7 3.14 1.75 -1.59
CA ILE A 7 3.39 1.46 -3.01
C ILE A 7 4.53 0.45 -3.14
N GLY A 8 4.35 -0.59 -3.96
CA GLY A 8 5.31 -1.70 -4.05
C GLY A 8 4.89 -2.83 -5.00
N ALA A 9 5.56 -3.97 -4.85
CA ALA A 9 5.38 -5.15 -5.70
C ALA A 9 5.22 -6.44 -4.89
N ALA A 10 4.29 -6.47 -3.94
CA ALA A 10 3.86 -7.66 -3.20
C ALA A 10 4.96 -8.42 -2.42
N GLY A 11 5.98 -7.70 -1.98
CA GLY A 11 7.06 -8.20 -1.15
C GLY A 11 7.31 -7.26 0.02
N ARG A 12 8.15 -6.23 -0.21
CA ARG A 12 8.56 -5.29 0.83
C ARG A 12 7.43 -4.39 1.32
N ASP A 13 6.45 -4.05 0.48
CA ASP A 13 5.21 -3.38 0.87
C ASP A 13 4.43 -4.15 1.94
N PHE A 14 4.15 -5.44 1.71
CA PHE A 14 3.47 -6.29 2.69
C PHE A 14 4.33 -6.50 3.95
N HIS A 15 5.65 -6.60 3.80
CA HIS A 15 6.56 -6.70 4.94
C HIS A 15 6.53 -5.42 5.80
N ASN A 16 6.64 -4.24 5.18
CA ASN A 16 6.57 -2.95 5.85
C ASN A 16 5.22 -2.80 6.57
N PHE A 17 4.11 -3.20 5.93
CA PHE A 17 2.81 -3.25 6.59
C PHE A 17 2.84 -4.10 7.85
N ASN A 18 3.28 -5.37 7.74
CA ASN A 18 3.26 -6.31 8.86
C ASN A 18 4.12 -5.85 10.04
N MET A 19 5.29 -5.27 9.78
CA MET A 19 6.25 -4.90 10.81
C MET A 19 5.99 -3.53 11.44
N VAL A 20 5.55 -2.55 10.64
CA VAL A 20 5.47 -1.15 11.07
C VAL A 20 4.02 -0.70 11.26
N PHE A 21 3.13 -1.06 10.35
CA PHE A 21 1.81 -0.41 10.28
C PHE A 21 0.65 -1.23 10.85
N ARG A 22 0.73 -2.57 10.80
CA ARG A 22 -0.36 -3.49 11.16
C ARG A 22 -1.02 -3.14 12.50
N ASN A 23 -0.19 -2.98 13.53
CA ASN A 23 -0.64 -2.69 14.90
C ASN A 23 -0.38 -1.23 15.34
N SER A 24 0.04 -0.35 14.42
CA SER A 24 0.38 1.04 14.76
C SER A 24 -0.87 1.85 15.10
N PRO A 25 -1.04 2.38 16.32
CA PRO A 25 -2.21 3.18 16.69
C PRO A 25 -2.27 4.51 15.92
N ASP A 26 -1.13 4.99 15.43
CA ASP A 26 -1.03 6.29 14.76
C ASP A 26 -1.31 6.25 13.26
N HIS A 27 -1.41 5.05 12.67
CA HIS A 27 -1.50 4.85 11.23
C HIS A 27 -2.62 3.89 10.85
N GLU A 28 -3.23 4.14 9.70
CA GLU A 28 -4.20 3.27 9.05
C GLU A 28 -3.78 3.11 7.59
N VAL A 29 -3.48 1.88 7.17
CA VAL A 29 -3.14 1.59 5.78
C VAL A 29 -4.43 1.39 5.00
N VAL A 30 -4.71 2.34 4.11
CA VAL A 30 -5.99 2.41 3.38
C VAL A 30 -5.92 1.74 2.01
N ALA A 31 -4.72 1.54 1.48
CA ALA A 31 -4.50 0.85 0.22
C ALA A 31 -3.05 0.38 0.07
N PHE A 32 -2.89 -0.70 -0.69
CA PHE A 32 -1.65 -1.00 -1.41
C PHE A 32 -1.79 -0.60 -2.87
N THR A 33 -0.67 -0.33 -3.54
CA THR A 33 -0.63 -0.28 -5.01
C THR A 33 0.36 -1.30 -5.55
N ALA A 34 0.13 -1.73 -6.79
CA ALA A 34 1.05 -2.61 -7.51
C ALA A 34 1.17 -2.21 -8.99
N ALA A 35 2.37 -2.37 -9.55
CA ALA A 35 2.67 -2.11 -10.96
C ALA A 35 3.21 -3.34 -11.72
N GLN A 36 3.85 -4.29 -11.03
CA GLN A 36 4.73 -5.30 -11.66
C GLN A 36 4.14 -6.72 -11.73
N ILE A 37 3.03 -6.99 -11.05
CA ILE A 37 2.48 -8.35 -10.91
C ILE A 37 1.12 -8.44 -11.61
N PRO A 38 1.04 -9.11 -12.77
CA PRO A 38 -0.22 -9.28 -13.48
C PRO A 38 -1.30 -9.93 -12.60
N GLY A 39 -2.48 -9.30 -12.54
CA GLY A 39 -3.65 -9.83 -11.84
C GLY A 39 -3.63 -9.69 -10.32
N ILE A 40 -2.67 -8.93 -9.74
CA ILE A 40 -2.73 -8.56 -8.33
C ILE A 40 -3.61 -7.33 -8.08
N GLU A 41 -3.70 -6.41 -9.05
CA GLU A 41 -4.61 -5.28 -8.97
C GLU A 41 -6.08 -5.76 -8.84
N GLY A 42 -6.85 -5.06 -8.02
CA GLY A 42 -8.23 -5.44 -7.69
C GLY A 42 -8.36 -6.56 -6.66
N ARG A 43 -7.26 -7.17 -6.21
CA ARG A 43 -7.27 -8.10 -5.08
C ARG A 43 -7.27 -7.34 -3.75
N THR A 44 -7.51 -8.10 -2.69
CA THR A 44 -7.49 -7.60 -1.31
C THR A 44 -6.40 -8.33 -0.54
N TYR A 45 -5.55 -7.59 0.17
CA TYR A 45 -4.67 -8.15 1.19
C TYR A 45 -5.56 -8.74 2.29
N PRO A 46 -5.45 -10.05 2.56
CA PRO A 46 -6.51 -10.80 3.23
C PRO A 46 -6.72 -10.36 4.69
N PRO A 47 -7.98 -10.25 5.16
CA PRO A 47 -8.30 -9.90 6.54
C PRO A 47 -7.58 -10.77 7.58
N GLU A 48 -7.44 -12.07 7.30
CA GLU A 48 -6.81 -13.06 8.19
C GLU A 48 -5.33 -12.73 8.44
N LEU A 49 -4.67 -12.10 7.47
CA LEU A 49 -3.29 -11.61 7.61
C LEU A 49 -3.22 -10.16 8.09
N ALA A 50 -4.21 -9.33 7.76
CA ALA A 50 -4.24 -7.93 8.14
C ALA A 50 -4.50 -7.72 9.65
N GLY A 51 -5.21 -8.64 10.29
CA GLY A 51 -5.51 -8.61 11.71
C GLY A 51 -6.74 -7.75 12.06
N PRO A 52 -7.09 -7.64 13.36
CA PRO A 52 -8.41 -7.19 13.80
C PRO A 52 -8.81 -5.76 13.37
N ARG A 53 -7.83 -4.91 13.06
CA ARG A 53 -8.07 -3.53 12.61
C ARG A 53 -8.53 -3.44 11.15
N TYR A 54 -8.39 -4.51 10.39
CA TYR A 54 -8.72 -4.59 8.97
C TYR A 54 -9.64 -5.79 8.69
N PRO A 55 -10.88 -5.79 9.22
CA PRO A 55 -11.80 -6.92 9.09
C PRO A 55 -12.21 -7.23 7.64
N ASN A 56 -12.07 -6.24 6.74
CA ASN A 56 -12.34 -6.39 5.31
C ASN A 56 -11.06 -6.53 4.48
N GLY A 57 -9.89 -6.66 5.14
CA GLY A 57 -8.60 -6.61 4.48
C GLY A 57 -8.25 -5.21 3.99
N ILE A 58 -7.26 -5.13 3.10
CA ILE A 58 -6.77 -3.86 2.53
C ILE A 58 -6.76 -3.98 1.01
N PRO A 59 -7.42 -3.07 0.27
CA PRO A 59 -7.49 -3.16 -1.19
C PRO A 59 -6.12 -2.94 -1.84
N ILE A 60 -5.89 -3.63 -2.96
CA ILE A 60 -4.70 -3.50 -3.80
C ILE A 60 -5.14 -2.90 -5.13
N PHE A 61 -4.67 -1.70 -5.46
CA PHE A 61 -5.01 -1.00 -6.70
C PHE A 61 -3.85 -1.00 -7.70
N ALA A 62 -4.14 -0.64 -8.95
CA ALA A 62 -3.09 -0.37 -9.91
C ALA A 62 -2.34 0.92 -9.53
N GLU A 63 -1.01 0.92 -9.60
CA GLU A 63 -0.19 2.07 -9.18
C GLU A 63 -0.49 3.35 -9.96
N LYS A 64 -0.84 3.25 -11.25
CA LYS A 64 -1.27 4.40 -12.06
C LYS A 64 -2.48 5.16 -11.47
N GLU A 65 -3.23 4.55 -10.56
CA GLU A 65 -4.36 5.18 -9.90
C GLU A 65 -3.96 5.99 -8.66
N LEU A 66 -2.69 5.96 -8.24
CA LEU A 66 -2.19 6.62 -7.04
C LEU A 66 -2.64 8.10 -6.92
N PRO A 67 -2.57 8.95 -7.97
CA PRO A 67 -3.05 10.33 -7.86
C PRO A 67 -4.54 10.46 -7.54
N ARG A 68 -5.37 9.52 -8.02
CA ARG A 68 -6.81 9.44 -7.72
C ARG A 68 -7.01 8.94 -6.29
N LEU A 69 -6.31 7.87 -5.90
CA LEU A 69 -6.41 7.25 -4.58
C LEU A 69 -5.98 8.19 -3.46
N ILE A 70 -4.93 9.00 -3.65
CA ILE A 70 -4.50 9.99 -2.65
C ILE A 70 -5.66 10.92 -2.27
N LYS A 71 -6.43 11.38 -3.27
CA LYS A 71 -7.57 12.28 -3.05
C LYS A 71 -8.76 11.57 -2.43
N GLU A 72 -9.19 10.46 -3.04
CA GLU A 72 -10.39 9.73 -2.61
C GLU A 72 -10.22 9.09 -1.24
N LEU A 73 -9.06 8.48 -1.00
CA LEU A 73 -8.72 7.85 0.26
C LEU A 73 -8.08 8.83 1.25
N LYS A 74 -8.08 10.14 0.97
CA LYS A 74 -7.55 11.20 1.86
C LYS A 74 -6.20 10.80 2.49
N ALA A 75 -5.27 10.35 1.67
CA ALA A 75 -3.99 9.84 2.15
C ALA A 75 -3.12 10.99 2.69
N ASP A 76 -2.59 10.82 3.89
CA ASP A 76 -1.64 11.75 4.50
C ASP A 76 -0.20 11.40 4.13
N LEU A 77 0.07 10.11 3.85
CA LEU A 77 1.39 9.58 3.54
C LEU A 77 1.32 8.53 2.42
N THR A 78 2.36 8.53 1.59
CA THR A 78 2.64 7.46 0.63
C THR A 78 4.01 6.88 0.93
N ILE A 79 4.09 5.56 1.09
CA ILE A 79 5.32 4.86 1.48
C ILE A 79 5.89 4.09 0.29
N LEU A 80 6.98 4.61 -0.27
CA LEU A 80 7.75 3.94 -1.31
C LEU A 80 8.41 2.67 -0.77
N SER A 81 7.87 1.50 -1.12
CA SER A 81 8.30 0.18 -0.62
C SER A 81 8.89 -0.72 -1.69
N TYR A 82 9.47 -0.15 -2.74
CA TYR A 82 10.31 -0.89 -3.68
C TYR A 82 11.74 -1.05 -3.13
N SER A 83 12.48 -2.04 -3.64
CA SER A 83 13.88 -2.29 -3.28
C SER A 83 14.86 -2.17 -4.45
N ASP A 84 14.35 -2.03 -5.66
CA ASP A 84 15.05 -2.25 -6.92
C ASP A 84 14.82 -1.15 -7.96
N LEU A 85 14.19 -0.03 -7.56
CA LEU A 85 13.98 1.10 -8.46
C LEU A 85 15.30 1.81 -8.78
N SER A 86 15.45 2.21 -10.03
CA SER A 86 16.49 3.16 -10.40
C SER A 86 16.15 4.55 -9.87
N TYR A 87 17.16 5.43 -9.81
CA TYR A 87 16.93 6.84 -9.48
C TYR A 87 15.90 7.49 -10.44
N ALA A 88 15.97 7.16 -11.73
CA ALA A 88 15.04 7.71 -12.71
C ALA A 88 13.60 7.31 -12.37
N ASP A 89 13.35 6.04 -12.06
CA ASP A 89 12.01 5.56 -11.71
C ASP A 89 11.47 6.28 -10.48
N VAL A 90 12.28 6.44 -9.42
CA VAL A 90 11.88 7.16 -8.19
C VAL A 90 11.41 8.59 -8.48
N MET A 91 12.05 9.28 -9.43
CA MET A 91 11.71 10.66 -9.78
C MET A 91 10.45 10.79 -10.66
N HIS A 92 9.89 9.69 -11.14
CA HIS A 92 8.70 9.66 -12.01
C HIS A 92 7.47 9.01 -11.35
N ILE A 93 7.54 8.75 -10.04
CA ILE A 93 6.41 8.25 -9.23
C ILE A 93 5.42 9.37 -8.89
#